data_AF-A0A955N632-F1
#
_entry.id   AF-A0A955N632-F1
#
_cell.length_a   1.000
_cell.length_b   1.000
_cell.length_c   1.000
_cell.angle_alpha   90.00
_cell.angle_beta   90.00
_cell.angle_gamma   90.00
#
_symmetry.space_group_name_H-M   'P 1'
#
loop_
_entity.id
_entity.type
_entity.pdbx_description
1 polymer ?
#
loop_
_entity_poly.entity_id
_entity_poly.type
_entity_poly.pdbx_seq_one_letter_code
_entity_poly.pdbx_strand_id
1 'polypeptide(L)'
;MNKTSWILTFIIVAGAVMGWMYYSRSTGQPSAETTPHNLVEVVRTSLQTKVSETGTIMPSQTIEIKSQFSGEVAQLFVTAGQEVQKDQVLAIIRQESSQAR
;
A
#
# COMPACT_ATOMS: atom_id res chain seq x y z
N MET A 1 10.79 -85.46 36.23
CA MET A 1 10.37 -84.15 35.71
C MET A 1 8.88 -83.98 35.96
N ASN A 2 8.52 -83.07 36.84
CA ASN A 2 7.27 -83.08 37.58
C ASN A 2 6.30 -82.22 36.76
N LYS A 3 5.27 -82.83 36.14
CA LYS A 3 4.34 -82.13 35.23
C LYS A 3 3.73 -80.86 35.84
N THR A 4 3.62 -80.83 37.16
CA THR A 4 3.17 -79.68 37.96
C THR A 4 4.13 -78.49 37.96
N SER A 5 5.44 -78.70 38.00
CA SER A 5 6.42 -77.59 37.93
C SER A 5 6.41 -76.90 36.56
N TRP A 6 6.17 -77.65 35.49
CA TRP A 6 6.12 -77.08 34.14
C TRP A 6 4.88 -76.19 33.92
N ILE A 7 3.73 -76.62 34.44
CA ILE A 7 2.49 -75.84 34.41
C ILE A 7 2.64 -74.53 35.20
N LEU A 8 3.30 -74.57 36.37
CA LEU A 8 3.53 -73.37 37.18
C LEU A 8 4.42 -72.35 36.44
N THR A 9 5.48 -72.81 35.78
CA THR A 9 6.35 -71.95 34.96
C THR A 9 5.58 -71.32 33.80
N PHE A 10 4.71 -72.07 33.13
CA PHE A 10 3.93 -71.55 32.00
C PHE A 10 2.97 -70.43 32.43
N ILE A 11 2.32 -70.57 33.58
CA ILE A 11 1.40 -69.56 34.14
C ILE A 11 2.14 -68.25 34.46
N ILE A 12 3.33 -68.35 35.05
CA ILE A 12 4.15 -67.17 35.39
C ILE A 12 4.59 -66.42 34.13
N VAL A 13 5.01 -67.14 33.09
CA VAL A 13 5.42 -66.54 31.81
C VAL A 13 4.24 -65.87 31.12
N ALA A 14 3.07 -66.52 31.09
CA ALA A 14 1.86 -65.94 30.49
C ALA A 14 1.42 -64.64 31.19
N GLY A 15 1.50 -64.60 32.52
CA GLY A 15 1.21 -63.39 33.31
C GLY A 15 2.16 -62.24 33.01
N ALA A 16 3.47 -62.52 32.91
CA ALA A 16 4.48 -61.52 32.59
C ALA A 16 4.28 -60.91 31.18
N VAL A 17 3.94 -61.75 30.19
CA VAL A 17 3.69 -61.29 28.81
C VAL A 17 2.44 -60.42 28.73
N MET A 18 1.35 -60.80 29.41
CA MET A 18 0.14 -59.97 29.45
C MET A 18 0.37 -58.65 30.17
N GLY A 19 1.10 -58.65 31.30
CA GLY A 19 1.46 -57.43 32.02
C GLY A 19 2.30 -56.48 31.17
N TRP A 20 3.30 -57.01 30.47
CA TRP A 20 4.15 -56.21 29.57
C TRP A 20 3.37 -55.65 28.37
N MET A 21 2.49 -56.46 27.76
CA MET A 21 1.67 -56.01 26.64
C MET A 21 0.67 -54.92 27.06
N TYR A 22 0.13 -55.00 28.27
CA TYR A 22 -0.77 -53.97 28.80
C TYR A 22 -0.04 -52.66 29.06
N TYR A 23 1.15 -52.73 29.66
CA TYR A 23 2.00 -51.56 29.91
C TYR A 23 2.52 -50.90 28.63
N SER A 24 2.85 -51.70 27.60
CA SER A 24 3.32 -51.20 26.31
C SER A 24 2.20 -50.56 25.48
N ARG A 25 0.93 -50.91 25.71
CA ARG A 25 -0.21 -50.29 25.01
C ARG A 25 -0.66 -48.98 25.64
N SER A 26 -0.50 -48.80 26.96
CA SER A 26 -0.86 -47.54 27.63
C SER A 26 0.15 -46.41 27.39
N THR A 27 1.37 -46.74 26.97
CA THR A 27 2.43 -45.78 26.60
C THR A 27 2.39 -45.40 25.11
N GLY A 28 1.54 -46.06 24.32
CA GLY A 28 1.43 -45.88 22.88
C GLY A 28 0.27 -44.98 22.42
N GLN A 29 -0.29 -44.15 23.31
CA GLN A 29 -1.21 -43.08 22.89
C GLN A 29 -0.38 -41.98 22.21
N PRO A 30 -0.51 -41.75 20.90
CA PRO A 30 0.09 -40.61 20.24
C PRO A 30 -0.75 -39.39 20.63
N SER A 31 -0.55 -38.90 21.85
CA SER A 31 -1.09 -37.61 22.30
C SER A 31 -0.26 -36.50 21.68
N ALA A 32 -0.42 -36.33 20.38
CA ALA A 32 0.08 -35.18 19.65
C ALA A 32 -0.76 -35.01 18.38
N GLU A 33 -2.02 -34.63 18.55
CA GLU A 33 -2.65 -33.74 17.56
C GLU A 33 -1.89 -32.41 17.61
N THR A 34 -0.67 -32.41 17.05
CA THR A 34 0.03 -31.18 16.70
C THR A 34 -0.64 -30.68 15.44
N THR A 35 -1.79 -30.03 15.60
CA THR A 35 -2.38 -29.18 14.58
C THR A 35 -1.27 -28.23 14.13
N PRO A 36 -0.77 -28.31 12.89
CA PRO A 36 0.35 -27.48 12.48
C PRO A 36 -0.13 -26.04 12.42
N HIS A 37 0.16 -25.28 13.47
CA HIS A 37 -0.06 -23.84 13.48
C HIS A 37 0.96 -23.22 12.55
N ASN A 38 0.46 -22.54 11.51
CA ASN A 38 1.30 -21.84 10.56
C ASN A 38 1.82 -20.57 11.25
N LEU A 39 2.99 -20.67 11.87
CA LEU A 39 3.63 -19.54 12.53
C LEU A 39 4.30 -18.65 11.48
N VAL A 40 4.08 -17.34 11.57
CA VAL A 40 4.72 -16.34 10.71
C VAL A 40 5.58 -15.43 11.59
N GLU A 41 6.77 -15.10 11.11
CA GLU A 41 7.70 -14.22 11.80
C GLU A 41 7.20 -12.76 11.77
N VAL A 42 7.08 -12.14 12.95
CA VAL A 42 6.63 -10.74 13.08
C VAL A 42 7.83 -9.82 13.04
N VAL A 43 7.97 -9.05 11.95
CA VAL A 43 9.03 -8.06 11.78
C VAL A 43 8.47 -6.66 12.03
N ARG A 44 9.17 -5.85 12.85
CA ARG A 44 8.84 -4.43 13.01
C ARG A 44 9.39 -3.65 11.83
N THR A 45 8.50 -3.08 11.04
CA THR A 45 8.86 -2.16 9.94
C THR A 45 8.13 -0.85 10.08
N SER A 46 8.69 0.23 9.56
CA SER A 46 8.04 1.54 9.52
C SER A 46 7.08 1.59 8.33
N LEU A 47 5.78 1.72 8.60
CA LEU A 47 4.79 1.99 7.57
C LEU A 47 4.74 3.49 7.30
N GLN A 48 5.16 3.89 6.10
CA GLN A 48 5.03 5.27 5.64
C GLN A 48 3.66 5.47 5.02
N THR A 49 2.75 6.10 5.76
CA THR A 49 1.43 6.48 5.24
C THR A 49 1.59 7.72 4.37
N LYS A 50 1.70 7.53 3.04
CA LYS A 50 1.74 8.63 2.09
C LYS A 50 0.31 9.13 1.84
N VAL A 51 -0.05 10.26 2.43
CA VAL A 51 -1.29 10.96 2.10
C VAL A 51 -1.04 11.74 0.80
N SER A 52 -1.80 11.44 -0.24
CA SER A 52 -1.74 12.16 -1.51
C SER A 52 -2.82 13.23 -1.50
N GLU A 53 -2.42 14.47 -1.33
CA GLU A 53 -3.30 15.63 -1.51
C GLU A 53 -3.18 16.13 -2.95
N THR A 54 -4.28 16.05 -3.70
CA THR A 54 -4.35 16.61 -5.06
C THR A 54 -4.76 18.07 -4.93
N GLY A 55 -3.79 18.98 -5.08
CA GLY A 55 -4.05 20.41 -5.21
C GLY A 55 -4.19 20.83 -6.67
N THR A 56 -4.99 21.87 -6.94
CA THR A 56 -5.07 22.50 -8.26
C THR A 56 -4.09 23.67 -8.33
N ILE A 57 -3.26 23.72 -9.37
CA ILE A 57 -2.40 24.89 -9.62
C ILE A 57 -3.25 26.07 -10.08
N MET A 58 -3.10 27.22 -9.41
CA MET A 58 -3.76 28.47 -9.78
C MET A 58 -2.71 29.50 -10.22
N PRO A 59 -3.01 30.31 -11.25
CA PRO A 59 -2.12 31.41 -11.65
C PRO A 59 -1.98 32.39 -10.49
N SER A 60 -0.75 32.81 -10.20
CA SER A 60 -0.48 33.76 -9.11
C SER A 60 -1.15 35.12 -9.37
N GLN A 61 -1.18 35.56 -10.63
CA GLN A 61 -1.82 36.81 -11.05
C GLN A 61 -2.41 36.64 -12.45
N THR A 62 -3.62 37.15 -12.65
CA THR A 62 -4.28 37.22 -13.96
C THR A 62 -4.65 38.66 -14.21
N ILE A 63 -4.10 39.27 -15.26
CA ILE A 63 -4.30 40.68 -15.58
C ILE A 63 -4.95 40.78 -16.96
N GLU A 64 -6.07 41.47 -17.05
CA GLU A 64 -6.73 41.81 -18.31
C GLU A 64 -6.25 43.19 -18.78
N ILE A 65 -5.62 43.25 -19.96
CA ILE A 65 -5.10 44.51 -20.52
C ILE A 65 -6.14 45.08 -21.50
N LYS A 66 -6.55 46.32 -21.27
CA LYS A 66 -7.48 47.07 -22.15
C LYS A 66 -6.82 48.35 -22.63
N SER A 67 -7.20 48.81 -23.82
CA SER A 67 -6.79 50.13 -24.32
C SER A 67 -7.42 51.21 -23.43
N GLN A 68 -6.63 52.21 -23.06
CA GLN A 68 -7.11 53.39 -22.31
C GLN A 68 -7.89 54.37 -23.21
N PHE A 69 -7.71 54.27 -24.53
CA PHE A 69 -8.31 55.18 -25.51
C PHE A 69 -9.10 54.37 -26.55
N SER A 70 -10.19 54.97 -27.03
CA SER A 70 -10.94 54.45 -28.17
C SER A 70 -10.15 54.65 -29.46
N GLY A 71 -10.16 53.64 -30.33
CA GLY A 71 -9.46 53.67 -31.60
C GLY A 71 -9.36 52.30 -32.23
N GLU A 72 -8.80 52.24 -33.44
CA GLU A 72 -8.60 50.99 -34.16
C GLU A 72 -7.21 50.40 -33.88
N VAL A 73 -7.11 49.07 -33.83
CA VAL A 73 -5.82 48.39 -33.69
C VAL A 73 -5.05 48.53 -35.01
N ALA A 74 -4.02 49.36 -35.01
CA ALA A 74 -3.21 49.62 -36.19
C ALA A 74 -2.17 48.52 -36.44
N GLN A 75 -1.59 47.99 -35.36
CA GLN A 75 -0.58 46.95 -35.41
C GLN A 75 -0.61 46.12 -34.12
N LEU A 76 -0.45 44.80 -34.25
CA LEU A 76 -0.34 43.86 -33.15
C LEU A 76 1.03 43.19 -33.21
N PHE A 77 1.78 43.21 -32.10
CA PHE A 77 3.15 42.70 -32.01
C PHE A 77 3.26 41.35 -31.31
N VAL A 78 2.14 40.78 -30.89
CA VAL A 78 2.10 39.54 -30.10
C VAL A 78 1.16 38.51 -30.69
N THR A 79 1.45 37.25 -30.40
CA THR A 79 0.64 36.09 -30.78
C THR A 79 0.13 35.34 -29.55
N ALA A 80 -0.96 34.60 -29.70
CA ALA A 80 -1.52 33.83 -28.59
C ALA A 80 -0.51 32.79 -28.05
N GLY A 81 -0.30 32.76 -26.74
CA GLY A 81 0.66 31.88 -26.07
C GLY A 81 2.10 32.40 -26.02
N GLN A 82 2.37 33.59 -26.55
CA GLN A 82 3.69 34.20 -26.48
C GLN A 82 3.96 34.77 -25.07
N GLU A 83 5.16 34.53 -24.55
CA GLU A 83 5.64 35.18 -23.32
C GLU A 83 5.99 36.65 -23.58
N VAL A 84 5.61 37.51 -22.65
CA VAL A 84 5.84 38.96 -22.73
C VAL A 84 6.51 39.48 -21.47
N GLN A 85 7.29 40.54 -21.61
CA GLN A 85 8.00 41.18 -20.50
C GLN A 85 7.29 42.46 -20.06
N LYS A 86 7.63 42.93 -18.85
CA LYS A 86 7.17 44.23 -18.37
C LYS A 86 7.62 45.32 -19.35
N ASP A 87 6.72 46.26 -19.61
CA ASP A 87 6.91 47.41 -20.51
C ASP A 87 7.09 47.04 -22.00
N GLN A 88 6.80 45.80 -22.38
CA GLN A 88 6.77 45.38 -23.79
C GLN A 88 5.54 45.95 -24.50
N VAL A 89 5.76 46.53 -25.69
CA VAL A 89 4.67 47.02 -26.55
C VAL A 89 3.92 45.83 -27.15
N LEU A 90 2.62 45.74 -26.85
CA LEU A 90 1.75 44.67 -27.33
C LEU A 90 1.02 45.05 -28.62
N ALA A 91 0.51 46.29 -28.71
CA ALA A 91 -0.23 46.80 -29.86
C ALA A 91 -0.10 48.32 -29.98
N ILE A 92 -0.27 48.84 -31.20
CA ILE A 92 -0.44 50.27 -31.46
C ILE A 92 -1.91 50.52 -31.80
N ILE A 93 -2.51 51.49 -31.11
CA ILE A 93 -3.89 51.93 -31.34
C ILE A 93 -3.83 53.27 -32.08
N ARG A 94 -4.50 53.34 -33.24
CA ARG A 94 -4.76 54.62 -33.93
C ARG A 94 -5.97 55.25 -33.29
N GLN A 95 -5.75 56.38 -32.62
CA GLN A 95 -6.83 57.16 -32.04
C GLN A 95 -7.60 57.87 -33.16
N GLU A 96 -8.89 57.59 -33.24
CA GLU A 96 -9.82 58.45 -33.98
C GLU A 96 -9.86 59.76 -33.20
N SER A 97 -9.35 60.85 -33.79
CA SER A 97 -9.43 62.17 -33.17
C SER A 97 -10.90 62.58 -33.11
N SER A 98 -11.55 62.24 -31.99
CA SER A 98 -12.81 62.82 -31.57
C SER A 98 -12.60 64.33 -31.51
N GLN A 99 -13.05 65.03 -32.56
CA GLN A 99 -13.27 66.46 -32.54
C GLN A 99 -14.29 66.74 -31.45
N ALA A 100 -13.83 66.89 -30.21
CA ALA A 100 -14.61 67.50 -29.15
C ALA A 100 -14.44 69.02 -29.30
N ARG A 101 -15.55 69.62 -29.72
CA ARG A 101 -15.79 71.04 -29.93
C ARG A 101 -15.62 71.86 -28.65
#